data_AF-A0A6V6YSA3-F1
#
_entry.id   AF-A0A6V6YSA3-F1
#
_cell.length_a   1.000
_cell.length_b   1.000
_cell.length_c   1.000
_cell.angle_alpha   90.00
_cell.angle_beta   90.00
_cell.angle_gamma   90.00
#
_symmetry.space_group_name_H-M   'P 1'
#
loop_
_entity.id
_entity.type
_entity.pdbx_description
1 polymer ?
#
loop_
_entity_poly.entity_id
_entity_poly.type
_entity_poly.pdbx_seq_one_letter_code
_entity_poly.pdbx_strand_id
1 'polypeptide(L)'
;MEFSQTALLKSDLKNIFDAYYESLVSYGCRFLSLRDECEDLVQDIFVELWEKELAFPDEISLKVYLYKVTRNKCFNFIKHSKVKDKYTAGIIQSLEDDSLFLEQIMEEEIVRQLHKAIELLPDRKKEIIKMSLIGLKNTEIAEALNIKLQTVKTLKSQSYAILRSQFKDLETLLYFLIAQ
;
A
#
# COMPACT_ATOMS: atom_id res chain seq x y z
N MET A 1 -1.81 -18.40 1.06
CA MET A 1 -3.20 -18.87 1.13
C MET A 1 -3.45 -19.65 -0.14
N GLU A 2 -3.87 -20.91 -0.05
CA GLU A 2 -4.28 -21.70 -1.21
C GLU A 2 -5.69 -21.27 -1.63
N PHE A 3 -5.80 -20.58 -2.77
CA PHE A 3 -7.07 -20.17 -3.35
C PHE A 3 -7.65 -21.34 -4.17
N SER A 4 -8.49 -22.17 -3.56
CA SER A 4 -9.42 -23.02 -4.31
C SER A 4 -10.70 -22.23 -4.62
N GLN A 5 -11.33 -22.50 -5.77
CA GLN A 5 -12.58 -21.87 -6.28
C GLN A 5 -13.77 -22.01 -5.32
N THR A 6 -13.72 -21.33 -4.19
CA THR A 6 -14.72 -21.34 -3.13
C THR A 6 -15.11 -19.89 -2.91
N ALA A 7 -16.41 -19.63 -2.71
CA ALA A 7 -16.89 -18.30 -2.33
C ALA A 7 -16.07 -17.78 -1.14
N LEU A 8 -15.70 -16.49 -1.16
CA LEU A 8 -14.92 -15.88 -0.08
C LEU A 8 -15.62 -16.13 1.25
N LEU A 9 -15.05 -16.97 2.11
CA LEU A 9 -15.61 -17.19 3.44
C LEU A 9 -15.50 -15.90 4.24
N LYS A 10 -16.33 -15.78 5.28
CA LYS A 10 -16.30 -14.61 6.16
C LYS A 10 -14.92 -14.32 6.76
N SER A 11 -14.16 -15.37 7.04
CA SER A 11 -12.76 -15.31 7.49
C SER A 11 -11.80 -14.79 6.42
N ASP A 12 -12.07 -15.08 5.15
CA ASP A 12 -11.21 -14.68 4.03
C ASP A 12 -11.35 -13.18 3.79
N LEU A 13 -12.56 -12.63 3.91
CA LEU A 13 -12.78 -11.20 3.75
C LEU A 13 -12.01 -10.38 4.80
N LYS A 14 -11.97 -10.82 6.07
CA LYS A 14 -11.17 -10.13 7.09
C LYS A 14 -9.68 -10.10 6.72
N ASN A 15 -9.14 -11.23 6.26
CA ASN A 15 -7.73 -11.31 5.85
C ASN A 15 -7.45 -10.41 4.63
N ILE A 16 -8.39 -10.32 3.69
CA ILE A 16 -8.30 -9.43 2.53
C ILE A 16 -8.38 -7.98 3.00
N PHE A 17 -9.30 -7.64 3.89
CA PHE A 17 -9.41 -6.30 4.48
C PHE A 17 -8.09 -5.89 5.14
N ASP A 18 -7.62 -6.69 6.11
CA ASP A 18 -6.36 -6.43 6.82
C ASP A 18 -5.16 -6.33 5.87
N ALA A 19 -5.18 -7.08 4.76
CA ALA A 19 -4.12 -7.06 3.77
C ALA A 19 -4.18 -5.85 2.85
N TYR A 20 -5.36 -5.38 2.41
CA TYR A 20 -5.47 -4.42 1.30
C TYR A 20 -5.98 -3.05 1.71
N TYR A 21 -6.59 -2.90 2.89
CA TYR A 21 -7.26 -1.67 3.31
C TYR A 21 -6.38 -0.43 3.15
N GLU A 22 -5.22 -0.38 3.80
CA GLU A 22 -4.32 0.78 3.74
C GLU A 22 -3.80 1.08 2.32
N SER A 23 -3.52 0.04 1.52
CA SER A 23 -3.08 0.22 0.13
C SER A 23 -4.21 0.78 -0.75
N LEU A 24 -5.45 0.34 -0.55
CA LEU A 24 -6.60 0.86 -1.29
C LEU A 24 -6.94 2.31 -0.88
N VAL A 25 -6.79 2.65 0.40
CA VAL A 25 -6.95 4.02 0.90
C VAL A 25 -5.86 4.92 0.33
N SER A 26 -4.60 4.49 0.37
CA SER A 26 -3.46 5.19 -0.26
C SER A 26 -3.71 5.42 -1.76
N TYR A 27 -4.14 4.37 -2.46
CA TYR A 27 -4.45 4.45 -3.88
C TYR A 27 -5.60 5.42 -4.17
N GLY A 28 -6.67 5.41 -3.37
CA GLY A 28 -7.77 6.36 -3.47
C GLY A 28 -7.32 7.82 -3.27
N CYS A 29 -6.40 8.05 -2.32
CA CYS A 29 -5.82 9.37 -2.03
C CYS A 29 -5.00 9.94 -3.20
N ARG A 30 -4.67 9.15 -4.23
CA ARG A 30 -4.09 9.66 -5.47
C ARG A 30 -5.09 10.49 -6.29
N PHE A 31 -6.38 10.24 -6.09
CA PHE A 31 -7.48 10.86 -6.84
C PHE A 31 -8.31 11.82 -5.98
N LEU A 32 -8.53 11.47 -4.71
CA LEU A 32 -9.28 12.26 -3.74
C LEU A 32 -8.33 12.95 -2.77
N SER A 33 -8.68 14.17 -2.35
CA SER A 33 -7.79 14.97 -1.48
C SER A 33 -7.97 14.68 0.01
N LEU A 34 -9.12 14.14 0.43
CA LEU A 34 -9.44 13.87 1.83
C LEU A 34 -9.32 12.38 2.11
N ARG A 35 -8.45 12.01 3.07
CA ARG A 35 -8.24 10.60 3.45
C ARG A 35 -9.53 9.97 3.99
N ASP A 36 -10.30 10.70 4.78
CA ASP A 36 -11.56 10.22 5.35
C ASP A 36 -12.54 9.78 4.23
N GLU A 37 -12.62 10.54 3.12
CA GLU A 37 -13.45 10.15 1.97
C GLU A 37 -12.96 8.84 1.32
N CYS A 38 -11.64 8.62 1.28
CA CYS A 38 -11.06 7.37 0.78
C CYS A 38 -11.32 6.21 1.73
N GLU A 39 -11.23 6.43 3.04
CA GLU A 39 -11.49 5.42 4.06
C GLU A 39 -12.95 4.93 4.00
N ASP A 40 -13.90 5.86 3.91
CA ASP A 40 -15.34 5.56 3.75
C ASP A 40 -15.59 4.80 2.44
N LEU A 41 -15.01 5.27 1.33
CA LEU A 41 -15.15 4.64 0.03
C LEU A 41 -14.62 3.19 0.03
N VAL A 42 -13.46 2.95 0.66
CA VAL A 42 -12.89 1.60 0.75
C VAL A 42 -13.74 0.72 1.67
N GLN A 43 -14.26 1.23 2.78
CA GLN A 43 -15.20 0.47 3.63
C GLN A 43 -16.43 0.02 2.83
N ASP A 44 -17.03 0.92 2.04
CA ASP A 44 -18.17 0.59 1.18
C ASP A 44 -17.84 -0.51 0.15
N ILE A 45 -16.61 -0.55 -0.37
CA ILE A 45 -16.17 -1.62 -1.28
C ILE A 45 -16.16 -2.97 -0.57
N PHE A 46 -15.67 -3.03 0.67
CA PHE A 46 -15.64 -4.27 1.43
C PHE A 46 -17.04 -4.72 1.88
N VAL A 47 -17.94 -3.78 2.20
CA VAL A 47 -19.36 -4.08 2.43
C VAL A 47 -20.00 -4.66 1.18
N GLU A 48 -19.79 -4.05 0.01
CA GLU A 48 -20.32 -4.54 -1.26
C GLU A 48 -19.74 -5.92 -1.62
N LEU A 49 -18.45 -6.14 -1.34
CA LEU A 49 -17.78 -7.41 -1.57
C LEU A 49 -18.36 -8.52 -0.70
N TRP A 50 -18.72 -8.20 0.54
CA TRP A 50 -19.42 -9.10 1.47
C TRP A 50 -20.83 -9.44 1.01
N GLU A 51 -21.61 -8.44 0.60
CA GLU A 51 -23.01 -8.62 0.20
C GLU A 51 -23.16 -9.42 -1.10
N LYS A 52 -22.21 -9.27 -2.02
CA LYS A 52 -22.26 -9.91 -3.34
C LYS A 52 -21.69 -11.33 -3.40
N GLU A 53 -21.12 -11.82 -2.30
CA GLU A 53 -20.51 -13.16 -2.19
C GLU A 53 -19.58 -13.49 -3.37
N LEU A 54 -18.79 -12.51 -3.83
CA LEU A 54 -17.96 -12.68 -5.03
C LEU A 54 -16.87 -13.73 -4.80
N ALA A 55 -16.59 -14.49 -5.84
CA ALA A 55 -15.49 -15.46 -5.88
C ALA A 55 -14.46 -15.04 -6.93
N PHE A 56 -13.19 -15.20 -6.60
CA PHE A 56 -12.07 -14.90 -7.52
C PHE A 56 -11.27 -16.18 -7.77
N PRO A 57 -10.79 -16.39 -9.01
CA PRO A 57 -10.04 -17.59 -9.36
C PRO A 57 -8.65 -17.63 -8.69
N ASP A 58 -8.09 -16.47 -8.36
CA ASP A 58 -6.76 -16.33 -7.77
C ASP A 58 -6.58 -14.93 -7.13
N GLU A 59 -5.46 -14.75 -6.42
CA GLU A 59 -5.14 -13.49 -5.72
C GLU A 59 -4.93 -12.30 -6.68
N ILE A 60 -4.39 -12.52 -7.88
CA ILE A 60 -4.15 -11.45 -8.87
C ILE A 60 -5.50 -10.92 -9.36
N SER A 61 -6.43 -11.81 -9.68
CA SER A 61 -7.78 -11.46 -10.11
C SER A 61 -8.53 -10.64 -9.04
N LEU A 62 -8.40 -11.03 -7.76
CA LEU A 62 -8.93 -10.25 -6.63
C LEU A 62 -8.28 -8.86 -6.55
N LYS A 63 -6.96 -8.77 -6.63
CA LYS A 63 -6.23 -7.48 -6.57
C LYS A 63 -6.69 -6.54 -7.68
N VAL A 64 -6.67 -7.00 -8.92
CA VAL A 64 -7.08 -6.21 -10.09
C VAL A 64 -8.51 -5.71 -9.90
N TYR A 65 -9.41 -6.57 -9.39
CA TYR A 65 -10.77 -6.17 -9.07
C TYR A 65 -10.82 -5.07 -8.00
N LEU A 66 -10.16 -5.25 -6.85
CA LEU A 66 -10.18 -4.28 -5.75
C LEU A 66 -9.72 -2.89 -6.20
N TYR A 67 -8.55 -2.80 -6.85
CA TYR A 67 -8.03 -1.53 -7.34
C TYR A 67 -8.94 -0.92 -8.43
N LYS A 68 -9.54 -1.75 -9.29
CA LYS A 68 -10.45 -1.28 -10.33
C LYS A 68 -11.73 -0.69 -9.74
N VAL A 69 -12.31 -1.34 -8.74
CA VAL A 69 -13.50 -0.82 -8.05
C VAL A 69 -13.15 0.45 -7.28
N THR A 70 -12.02 0.52 -6.58
CA THR A 70 -11.56 1.75 -5.90
C THR A 70 -11.41 2.90 -6.89
N ARG A 71 -10.73 2.67 -8.02
CA ARG A 71 -10.56 3.63 -9.12
C ARG A 71 -11.92 4.14 -9.63
N ASN A 72 -12.83 3.21 -9.92
CA ASN A 72 -14.16 3.53 -10.44
C ASN A 72 -15.01 4.33 -9.43
N LYS A 73 -14.96 3.99 -8.14
CA LYS A 73 -15.69 4.75 -7.12
C LYS A 73 -15.11 6.15 -6.95
N CYS A 74 -13.78 6.31 -6.98
CA CYS A 74 -13.13 7.63 -6.96
C CYS A 74 -13.55 8.45 -8.19
N PHE A 75 -13.58 7.84 -9.37
CA PHE A 75 -14.05 8.48 -10.60
C PHE A 75 -15.50 8.96 -10.48
N ASN A 76 -16.40 8.10 -10.02
CA ASN A 76 -17.81 8.45 -9.83
C ASN A 76 -17.97 9.58 -8.81
N PHE A 77 -17.24 9.52 -7.69
CA PHE A 77 -17.22 10.57 -6.69
C PHE A 77 -16.80 11.91 -7.29
N ILE A 78 -15.68 11.95 -8.03
CA ILE A 78 -15.17 13.16 -8.69
C ILE A 78 -16.19 13.69 -9.72
N LYS A 79 -16.77 12.80 -10.52
CA LYS A 79 -17.78 13.16 -11.54
C LYS A 79 -19.03 13.78 -10.93
N HIS A 80 -19.48 13.25 -9.79
CA HIS A 80 -20.64 13.79 -9.05
C HIS A 80 -20.30 15.08 -8.29
N SER A 81 -19.09 15.20 -7.77
CA SER A 81 -18.62 16.35 -6.97
C SER A 81 -18.21 17.57 -7.82
N LYS A 82 -17.72 17.36 -9.05
CA LYS A 82 -17.14 18.42 -9.88
C LYS A 82 -17.65 18.40 -11.33
N VAL A 83 -18.69 19.19 -11.59
CA VAL A 83 -19.17 19.54 -12.95
C VAL A 83 -18.33 20.69 -13.58
N LYS A 84 -17.30 21.28 -12.91
CA LYS A 84 -16.81 22.61 -13.32
C LYS A 84 -15.29 22.93 -13.40
N ASP A 85 -14.35 22.00 -13.22
CA ASP A 85 -12.92 22.38 -13.20
C ASP A 85 -12.00 21.61 -14.16
N LYS A 86 -11.08 22.32 -14.85
CA LYS A 86 -10.06 21.73 -15.74
C LYS A 86 -9.16 20.68 -15.08
N TYR A 87 -8.98 20.74 -13.75
CA TYR A 87 -8.19 19.76 -13.00
C TYR A 87 -8.81 18.35 -13.05
N THR A 88 -10.13 18.25 -13.15
CA THR A 88 -10.80 16.94 -13.27
C THR A 88 -10.54 16.28 -14.62
N ALA A 89 -10.31 17.06 -15.69
CA ALA A 89 -10.06 16.51 -17.02
C ALA A 89 -8.77 15.66 -17.08
N GLY A 90 -7.70 16.11 -16.41
CA GLY A 90 -6.44 15.35 -16.33
C GLY A 90 -6.55 14.07 -15.49
N ILE A 91 -7.34 14.10 -14.41
CA ILE A 91 -7.63 12.92 -13.59
C ILE A 91 -8.51 11.93 -14.36
N ILE A 92 -9.52 12.41 -15.09
CA ILE A 92 -10.39 11.57 -15.93
C ILE A 92 -9.56 10.84 -17.00
N GLN A 93 -8.63 11.53 -17.66
CA GLN A 93 -7.75 10.91 -18.67
C GLN A 93 -6.83 9.84 -18.07
N SER A 94 -6.23 10.09 -16.90
CA SER A 94 -5.41 9.07 -16.22
C SER A 94 -6.24 7.89 -15.70
N LEU A 95 -7.55 8.09 -15.51
CA LEU A 95 -8.51 7.06 -15.13
C LEU A 95 -9.02 6.20 -16.32
N GLU A 96 -8.69 6.56 -17.56
CA GLU A 96 -9.05 5.82 -18.77
C GLU A 96 -7.89 4.98 -19.35
N ASP A 97 -6.66 5.17 -18.86
CA ASP A 97 -5.47 4.45 -19.32
C ASP A 97 -5.26 3.15 -18.52
N ASP A 98 -5.36 1.99 -19.20
CA ASP A 98 -5.18 0.66 -18.60
C ASP A 98 -3.70 0.32 -18.33
N SER A 99 -2.77 0.86 -19.12
CA SER A 99 -1.33 0.66 -18.89
C SER A 99 -0.89 1.37 -17.63
N LEU A 100 -1.31 2.64 -17.48
CA LEU A 100 -1.04 3.42 -16.28
C LEU A 100 -1.69 2.76 -15.05
N PHE A 101 -2.89 2.20 -15.19
CA PHE A 101 -3.55 1.48 -14.09
C PHE A 101 -2.72 0.30 -13.56
N LEU A 102 -2.17 -0.52 -14.45
CA LEU A 102 -1.36 -1.67 -14.03
C LEU A 102 -0.07 -1.23 -13.33
N GLU A 103 0.60 -0.19 -13.84
CA GLU A 103 1.78 0.40 -13.21
C GLU A 103 1.46 0.88 -11.78
N GLN A 104 0.35 1.59 -11.60
CA GLN A 104 -0.07 2.08 -10.29
C GLN A 104 -0.39 0.94 -9.30
N ILE A 105 -1.01 -0.15 -9.77
CA ILE A 105 -1.24 -1.34 -8.94
C ILE A 105 0.11 -1.93 -8.49
N MET A 106 1.08 -2.02 -9.40
CA MET A 106 2.40 -2.52 -9.09
C MET A 106 3.12 -1.65 -8.05
N GLU A 107 3.04 -0.32 -8.16
CA GLU A 107 3.60 0.60 -7.18
C GLU A 107 3.05 0.35 -5.77
N GLU A 108 1.71 0.26 -5.62
CA GLU A 108 1.06 0.02 -4.34
C GLU A 108 1.38 -1.39 -3.79
N GLU A 109 1.50 -2.39 -4.66
CA GLU A 109 1.93 -3.73 -4.29
C GLU A 109 3.34 -3.71 -3.71
N ILE A 110 4.28 -3.01 -4.35
CA ILE A 110 5.66 -2.91 -3.90
C ILE A 110 5.72 -2.26 -2.51
N VAL A 111 5.02 -1.15 -2.32
CA VAL A 111 4.96 -0.46 -1.00
C VAL A 111 4.37 -1.38 0.06
N ARG A 112 3.27 -2.08 -0.25
CA ARG A 112 2.65 -3.01 0.68
C ARG A 112 3.57 -4.15 1.08
N GLN A 113 4.24 -4.77 0.11
CA GLN A 113 5.16 -5.87 0.37
C GLN A 113 6.36 -5.38 1.21
N LEU A 114 6.88 -4.18 0.92
CA LEU A 114 7.93 -3.57 1.73
C LEU A 114 7.49 -3.41 3.19
N HIS A 115 6.30 -2.87 3.45
CA HIS A 115 5.77 -2.75 4.81
C HIS A 115 5.63 -4.10 5.50
N LYS A 116 5.13 -5.13 4.80
CA LYS A 116 5.08 -6.50 5.34
C LYS A 116 6.48 -7.03 5.68
N ALA A 117 7.47 -6.81 4.83
CA ALA A 117 8.85 -7.24 5.09
C ALA A 117 9.46 -6.51 6.29
N ILE A 118 9.16 -5.23 6.48
CA ILE A 118 9.57 -4.46 7.66
C ILE A 118 8.96 -5.06 8.93
N GLU A 119 7.70 -5.49 8.88
CA GLU A 119 7.05 -6.16 10.03
C GLU A 119 7.69 -7.52 10.37
N LEU A 120 8.40 -8.15 9.43
CA LEU A 120 9.12 -9.40 9.68
C LEU A 120 10.54 -9.18 10.20
N LEU A 121 11.01 -7.92 10.28
CA LEU A 121 12.32 -7.63 10.89
C LEU A 121 12.30 -7.89 12.41
N PRO A 122 13.43 -8.34 12.99
CA PRO A 122 13.60 -8.39 14.43
C PRO A 122 13.32 -7.04 15.09
N ASP A 123 12.76 -7.02 16.30
CA ASP A 123 12.16 -5.83 16.92
C ASP A 123 13.03 -4.57 16.84
N ARG A 124 14.31 -4.64 17.24
CA ARG A 124 15.21 -3.48 17.16
C ARG A 124 15.50 -3.00 15.75
N LYS A 125 15.54 -3.92 14.78
CA LYS A 125 15.73 -3.59 13.36
C LYS A 125 14.47 -2.95 12.79
N LYS A 126 13.30 -3.48 13.12
CA LYS A 126 11.99 -2.94 12.74
C LYS A 126 11.80 -1.52 13.26
N GLU A 127 12.02 -1.31 14.55
CA GLU A 127 11.84 0.00 15.21
C GLU A 127 12.72 1.08 14.58
N ILE A 128 14.01 0.80 14.37
CA ILE A 128 14.93 1.74 13.72
C ILE A 128 14.50 2.07 12.29
N ILE A 129 14.06 1.08 11.51
CA ILE A 129 13.60 1.32 10.13
C ILE A 129 12.31 2.15 10.13
N LYS A 130 11.35 1.87 11.03
CA LYS A 130 10.13 2.68 11.17
C LYS A 130 10.44 4.12 11.53
N MET A 131 11.34 4.36 12.50
CA MET A 131 11.76 5.71 12.88
C MET A 131 12.44 6.44 11.72
N SER A 132 13.26 5.73 10.93
CA SER A 132 13.86 6.31 9.73
C SER A 132 12.83 6.67 8.66
N LEU A 133 11.78 5.86 8.49
CA LEU A 133 10.71 6.10 7.50
C LEU A 133 9.87 7.32 7.82
N ILE A 134 9.68 7.65 9.10
CA ILE A 134 9.02 8.89 9.52
C ILE A 134 9.97 10.10 9.52
N GLY A 135 11.20 9.93 9.02
CA GLY A 135 12.15 11.02 8.76
C GLY A 135 13.16 11.31 9.86
N LEU A 136 13.24 10.48 10.93
CA LEU A 136 14.25 10.71 11.98
C LEU A 136 15.66 10.42 11.45
N LYS A 137 16.58 11.33 11.77
CA LYS A 137 18.01 11.19 11.51
C LYS A 137 18.59 10.12 12.42
N ASN A 138 19.69 9.50 11.97
CA ASN A 138 20.38 8.47 12.75
C ASN A 138 20.80 8.95 14.16
N THR A 139 21.07 10.25 14.34
CA THR A 139 21.37 10.86 15.64
C THR A 139 20.14 10.91 16.55
N GLU A 140 19.00 11.34 16.02
CA GLU A 140 17.73 11.41 16.74
C GLU A 140 17.26 10.01 17.14
N ILE A 141 17.44 9.02 16.28
CA ILE A 141 17.18 7.61 16.60
C ILE A 141 18.11 7.11 17.71
N ALA A 142 19.40 7.45 17.66
CA ALA A 142 20.37 7.04 18.67
C ALA A 142 20.01 7.60 20.05
N GLU A 143 19.61 8.87 20.10
CA GLU A 143 19.15 9.55 21.31
C GLU A 143 17.85 8.93 21.84
N ALA A 144 16.83 8.79 20.98
CA ALA A 144 15.53 8.24 21.35
C ALA A 144 15.61 6.79 21.87
N LEU A 145 16.54 5.98 21.34
CA LEU A 145 16.74 4.59 21.77
C LEU A 145 17.83 4.44 22.84
N ASN A 146 18.50 5.52 23.23
CA ASN A 146 19.65 5.55 24.14
C ASN A 146 20.75 4.53 23.76
N ILE A 147 21.17 4.55 22.48
CA ILE A 147 22.24 3.71 21.94
C ILE A 147 23.27 4.54 21.19
N LYS A 148 24.42 3.96 20.88
CA LYS A 148 25.46 4.65 20.10
C LYS A 148 24.98 4.86 18.65
N LEU A 149 25.32 6.01 18.07
CA LEU A 149 25.08 6.30 16.64
C LEU A 149 25.60 5.19 15.71
N GLN A 150 26.76 4.61 16.04
CA GLN A 150 27.32 3.50 15.28
C GLN A 150 26.42 2.26 15.31
N THR A 151 25.77 1.97 16.44
CA THR A 151 24.81 0.87 16.57
C THR A 151 23.60 1.08 15.66
N VAL A 152 23.08 2.31 15.57
CA VAL A 152 21.99 2.65 14.63
C VAL A 152 22.41 2.36 13.19
N LYS A 153 23.59 2.85 12.77
CA LYS A 153 24.11 2.63 11.41
C LYS A 153 24.27 1.14 11.09
N THR A 154 24.84 0.37 12.03
CA THR A 154 25.00 -1.09 11.88
C THR A 154 23.65 -1.79 11.77
N LEU A 155 22.68 -1.47 12.64
CA LEU A 155 21.36 -2.07 12.59
C LEU A 155 20.61 -1.71 11.30
N LYS A 156 20.66 -0.46 10.84
CA LYS A 156 20.10 -0.05 9.53
C LYS A 156 20.71 -0.85 8.39
N SER A 157 22.04 -0.91 8.31
CA SER A 157 22.76 -1.67 7.27
C SER A 157 22.34 -3.15 7.24
N GLN A 158 22.24 -3.79 8.41
CA GLN A 158 21.77 -5.17 8.51
C GLN A 158 20.29 -5.34 8.14
N SER A 159 19.43 -4.38 8.51
CA SER A 159 18.02 -4.39 8.11
C SER A 159 17.89 -4.31 6.58
N TYR A 160 18.63 -3.42 5.93
CA TYR A 160 18.61 -3.30 4.48
C TYR A 160 19.10 -4.57 3.78
N ALA A 161 20.11 -5.25 4.33
CA ALA A 161 20.55 -6.54 3.80
C ALA A 161 19.43 -7.61 3.88
N ILE A 162 18.69 -7.66 4.99
CA ILE A 162 17.53 -8.55 5.13
C ILE A 162 16.44 -8.19 4.12
N LEU A 163 16.05 -6.92 4.04
CA LEU A 163 15.01 -6.46 3.12
C LEU A 163 15.41 -6.74 1.66
N ARG A 164 16.66 -6.49 1.27
CA ARG A 164 17.17 -6.78 -0.09
C ARG A 164 17.10 -8.27 -0.43
N SER A 165 17.35 -9.15 0.54
CA SER A 165 17.25 -10.59 0.29
C SER A 165 15.82 -11.06 -0.01
N GLN A 166 14.81 -10.33 0.46
CA GLN A 166 13.39 -10.62 0.18
C GLN A 166 12.92 -10.04 -1.16
N PHE A 167 13.61 -9.03 -1.68
CA PHE A 167 13.25 -8.32 -2.90
C PHE A 167 14.39 -8.27 -3.91
N LYS A 168 14.76 -9.43 -4.46
CA LYS A 168 15.85 -9.56 -5.44
C LYS A 168 15.69 -8.65 -6.67
N ASP A 169 14.47 -8.24 -6.99
CA ASP A 169 14.13 -7.46 -8.18
C ASP A 169 13.83 -5.96 -7.88
N LEU A 170 13.90 -5.49 -6.63
CA LEU A 170 13.56 -4.10 -6.24
C LEU A 170 14.76 -3.27 -5.78
N GLU A 171 15.93 -3.45 -6.40
CA GLU A 171 17.17 -2.78 -5.99
C GLU A 171 17.05 -1.24 -5.98
N THR A 172 16.26 -0.67 -6.90
CA THR A 172 16.10 0.79 -7.04
C THR A 172 15.36 1.41 -5.86
N LEU A 173 14.33 0.76 -5.32
CA LEU A 173 13.52 1.30 -4.21
C LEU A 173 14.31 1.31 -2.88
N LEU A 174 15.15 0.28 -2.67
CA LEU A 174 16.06 0.19 -1.53
C LEU A 174 17.17 1.25 -1.60
N TYR A 175 17.62 1.62 -2.80
CA TYR A 175 18.62 2.68 -2.97
C TYR A 175 18.10 4.03 -2.43
N PHE A 176 16.84 4.38 -2.71
CA PHE A 176 16.20 5.59 -2.17
C PHE A 176 16.09 5.57 -0.64
N LEU A 177 15.82 4.41 -0.04
CA LEU A 177 15.73 4.23 1.42
C LEU A 177 17.08 4.28 2.15
N ILE A 178 18.18 4.00 1.45
CA ILE A 178 19.55 4.02 1.99
C ILE A 178 20.18 5.41 1.84
N ALA A 179 19.74 6.20 0.87
CA ALA A 179 20.26 7.54 0.57
C ALA A 179 19.71 8.67 1.48
N GLN A 180 18.81 8.34 2.42
CA GLN A 180 18.24 9.27 3.43
C GLN A 180 18.82 9.05 4.84
#